data_AF-A0A533U5Q0-F1
#
_entry.id   AF-A0A533U5Q0-F1
#
_cell.length_a   1.000
_cell.length_b   1.000
_cell.length_c   1.000
_cell.angle_alpha   90.00
_cell.angle_beta   90.00
_cell.angle_gamma   90.00
#
_symmetry.space_group_name_H-M   'P 1'
#
loop_
_entity.id
_entity.type
_entity.pdbx_description
1 polymer ?
#
loop_
_entity_poly.entity_id
_entity_poly.type
_entity_poly.pdbx_seq_one_letter_code
_entity_poly.pdbx_strand_id
1 'polypeptide(L)'
;MKPWERNELILAINLYCKTPFGRIHVRNPEIIELAMLLGRTPGSVSYKLANFASIDPSLDRKGASNVSRLDKEVWHEFFEDWEAMAYESEKKMAAIRGSEADIFNQNILEGKTKEAIVKLRVNQHFFRKMILAAYNSKCCITGLPLEKLLVASHIIPWAQDPKNRLNPQNGLCLNALHDKAFDSGLLTIDESYRVVLSKEILALDNKTLKLIRDTEGVKMSFPNRFMPRQDFLQYHRENIFIC
;
A
#
# COMPACT_ATOMS: atom_id res chain seq x y z
N MET A 1 -15.23 -4.28 29.60
CA MET A 1 -14.25 -3.79 28.60
C MET A 1 -14.97 -2.75 27.73
N LYS A 2 -14.38 -1.58 27.45
CA LYS A 2 -15.02 -0.52 26.63
C LYS A 2 -15.34 -1.06 25.22
N PRO A 3 -16.61 -1.04 24.76
CA PRO A 3 -16.96 -1.50 23.41
C PRO A 3 -16.24 -0.66 22.36
N TRP A 4 -15.90 -1.24 21.21
CA TRP A 4 -15.30 -0.51 20.09
C TRP A 4 -16.37 0.29 19.34
N GLU A 5 -16.09 1.56 19.11
CA GLU A 5 -16.94 2.44 18.31
C GLU A 5 -16.48 2.49 16.84
N ARG A 6 -17.38 2.85 15.93
CA ARG A 6 -17.08 2.91 14.48
C ARG A 6 -15.84 3.77 14.17
N ASN A 7 -15.73 4.95 14.77
CA ASN A 7 -14.58 5.83 14.53
C ASN A 7 -13.26 5.22 15.01
N GLU A 8 -13.25 4.51 16.13
CA GLU A 8 -12.06 3.82 16.64
C GLU A 8 -11.64 2.68 15.70
N LEU A 9 -12.62 1.98 15.10
CA LEU A 9 -12.37 0.93 14.11
C LEU A 9 -11.78 1.48 12.80
N ILE A 10 -12.23 2.65 12.36
CA ILE A 10 -11.65 3.35 11.19
C ILE A 10 -10.18 3.71 11.43
N LEU A 11 -9.83 4.16 12.64
CA LEU A 11 -8.44 4.44 13.01
C LEU A 11 -7.62 3.13 13.10
N ALA A 12 -8.22 2.06 13.62
CA ALA A 12 -7.55 0.77 13.74
C ALA A 12 -7.32 0.09 12.38
N ILE A 13 -8.27 0.15 11.43
CA ILE A 13 -8.10 -0.40 10.07
C ILE A 13 -7.09 0.42 9.27
N ASN A 14 -7.07 1.74 9.46
CA ASN A 14 -6.04 2.62 8.90
C ASN A 14 -4.64 2.22 9.36
N LEU A 15 -4.46 1.96 10.67
CA LEU A 15 -3.19 1.46 11.20
C LEU A 15 -2.88 0.06 10.65
N TYR A 16 -3.86 -0.84 10.61
CA TYR A 16 -3.72 -2.19 10.06
C TYR A 16 -3.17 -2.19 8.63
N CYS A 17 -3.69 -1.32 7.74
CA CYS A 17 -3.23 -1.20 6.35
C CYS A 17 -1.77 -0.73 6.26
N LYS A 18 -1.29 0.08 7.20
CA LYS A 18 0.04 0.71 7.18
C LYS A 18 1.09 -0.02 8.03
N THR A 19 0.70 -0.97 8.86
CA THR A 19 1.64 -1.73 9.70
C THR A 19 2.03 -3.04 9.02
N PRO A 20 3.34 -3.32 8.80
CA PRO A 20 3.78 -4.63 8.32
C PRO A 20 3.32 -5.76 9.26
N PHE A 21 2.94 -6.91 8.71
CA PHE A 21 2.32 -7.99 9.50
C PHE A 21 3.17 -8.43 10.70
N GLY A 22 4.49 -8.57 10.51
CA GLY A 22 5.44 -8.92 11.59
C GLY A 22 5.61 -7.86 12.69
N ARG A 23 5.04 -6.67 12.53
CA ARG A 23 5.08 -5.56 13.49
C ARG A 23 3.75 -5.35 14.22
N ILE A 24 2.75 -6.21 14.02
CA ILE A 24 1.48 -6.14 14.76
C ILE A 24 1.68 -6.79 16.14
N HIS A 25 2.21 -6.02 17.09
CA HIS A 25 2.44 -6.47 18.46
C HIS A 25 2.39 -5.29 19.46
N VAL A 26 2.16 -5.60 20.74
CA VAL A 26 1.97 -4.59 21.81
C VAL A 26 3.14 -3.64 22.03
N ARG A 27 4.36 -4.00 21.58
CA ARG A 27 5.57 -3.16 21.67
C ARG A 27 5.74 -2.22 20.47
N ASN A 28 4.84 -2.23 19.48
CA ASN A 28 4.97 -1.38 18.31
C ASN A 28 4.63 0.08 18.71
N PRO A 29 5.52 1.06 18.47
CA PRO A 29 5.27 2.46 18.81
C PRO A 29 3.96 3.03 18.25
N GLU A 30 3.58 2.70 17.02
CA GLU A 30 2.35 3.20 16.39
C GLU A 30 1.09 2.60 17.04
N ILE A 31 1.17 1.33 17.48
CA ILE A 31 0.09 0.68 18.24
C ILE A 31 -0.03 1.30 19.63
N ILE A 32 1.10 1.59 20.28
CA ILE A 32 1.13 2.24 21.60
C ILE A 32 0.54 3.65 21.51
N GLU A 33 0.93 4.42 20.49
CA GLU A 33 0.42 5.76 20.23
C GLU A 33 -1.09 5.74 20.02
N LEU A 34 -1.59 4.89 19.11
CA LEU A 34 -3.04 4.79 18.86
C LEU A 34 -3.79 4.35 20.13
N ALA A 35 -3.23 3.43 20.90
CA ALA A 35 -3.84 3.01 22.16
C ALA A 35 -3.97 4.18 23.15
N MET A 36 -2.93 5.01 23.29
CA MET A 36 -2.95 6.21 24.13
C MET A 36 -4.03 7.19 23.68
N LEU A 37 -4.06 7.50 22.37
CA LEU A 37 -5.03 8.43 21.77
C LEU A 37 -6.49 7.96 21.95
N LEU A 38 -6.73 6.65 21.93
CA LEU A 38 -8.07 6.07 22.11
C LEU A 38 -8.47 5.82 23.57
N GLY A 39 -7.56 6.04 24.53
CA GLY A 39 -7.76 5.63 25.92
C GLY A 39 -7.90 4.12 26.09
N ARG A 40 -7.15 3.34 25.30
CA ARG A 40 -7.14 1.86 25.28
C ARG A 40 -5.74 1.33 25.64
N THR A 41 -5.64 0.02 25.85
CA THR A 41 -4.32 -0.63 26.03
C THR A 41 -3.72 -1.02 24.68
N PRO A 42 -2.37 -1.05 24.54
CA PRO A 42 -1.71 -1.55 23.32
C PRO A 42 -2.12 -2.99 22.98
N GLY A 43 -2.39 -3.82 24.00
CA GLY A 43 -2.96 -5.15 23.83
C GLY A 43 -4.33 -5.14 23.14
N SER A 44 -5.23 -4.24 23.56
CA SER A 44 -6.55 -4.12 22.93
C SER A 44 -6.47 -3.71 21.46
N VAL A 45 -5.57 -2.77 21.11
CA VAL A 45 -5.38 -2.32 19.73
C VAL A 45 -4.72 -3.41 18.90
N SER A 46 -3.63 -4.02 19.39
CA SER A 46 -2.96 -5.14 18.72
C SER A 46 -3.90 -6.31 18.45
N TYR A 47 -4.77 -6.64 19.40
CA TYR A 47 -5.78 -7.69 19.23
C TYR A 47 -6.83 -7.30 18.18
N LYS A 48 -7.24 -6.02 18.13
CA LYS A 48 -8.16 -5.53 17.10
C LYS A 48 -7.56 -5.59 15.69
N LEU A 49 -6.28 -5.26 15.52
CA LEU A 49 -5.57 -5.45 14.25
C LEU A 49 -5.51 -6.93 13.87
N ALA A 50 -5.34 -7.85 14.84
CA ALA A 50 -5.38 -9.29 14.59
C ALA A 50 -6.78 -9.79 14.18
N ASN A 51 -7.86 -9.17 14.66
CA ASN A 51 -9.22 -9.45 14.18
C ASN A 51 -9.39 -9.03 12.72
N PHE A 52 -8.90 -7.86 12.32
CA PHE A 52 -8.94 -7.45 10.91
C PHE A 52 -8.12 -8.41 10.03
N ALA A 53 -6.96 -8.85 10.51
CA ALA A 53 -6.17 -9.87 9.83
C ALA A 53 -6.93 -11.20 9.62
N SER A 54 -7.87 -11.57 10.49
CA SER A 54 -8.59 -12.84 10.34
C SER A 54 -9.73 -12.80 9.32
N ILE A 55 -10.14 -11.60 8.89
CA ILE A 55 -11.13 -11.39 7.81
C ILE A 55 -10.50 -10.82 6.54
N ASP A 56 -9.18 -10.65 6.49
CA ASP A 56 -8.47 -10.21 5.28
C ASP A 56 -8.41 -11.36 4.27
N PRO A 57 -9.12 -11.27 3.13
CA PRO A 57 -9.12 -12.34 2.13
C PRO A 57 -7.76 -12.48 1.42
N SER A 58 -6.86 -11.51 1.57
CA SER A 58 -5.51 -11.58 1.01
C SER A 58 -4.52 -12.38 1.88
N LEU A 59 -4.94 -12.78 3.09
CA LEU A 59 -4.16 -13.62 3.98
C LEU A 59 -4.61 -15.09 3.90
N ASP A 60 -3.65 -15.99 3.77
CA ASP A 60 -3.88 -17.45 3.79
C ASP A 60 -4.14 -18.00 5.22
N ARG A 61 -4.14 -17.12 6.24
CA ARG A 61 -4.22 -17.50 7.66
C ARG A 61 -5.55 -17.06 8.27
N LYS A 62 -6.29 -18.03 8.82
CA LYS A 62 -7.43 -17.75 9.71
C LYS A 62 -6.89 -17.31 11.08
N GLY A 63 -6.89 -15.99 11.33
CA GLY A 63 -6.50 -15.40 12.61
C GLY A 63 -7.56 -15.56 13.72
N ALA A 64 -7.47 -14.75 14.77
CA ALA A 64 -8.40 -14.76 15.91
C ALA A 64 -9.85 -14.54 15.45
N SER A 65 -10.78 -15.38 15.93
CA SER A 65 -12.16 -15.48 15.44
C SER A 65 -13.17 -14.58 16.16
N ASN A 66 -12.72 -13.67 17.04
CA ASN A 66 -13.58 -12.76 17.80
C ASN A 66 -13.91 -11.48 17.02
N VAL A 67 -14.27 -11.63 15.75
CA VAL A 67 -14.58 -10.53 14.84
C VAL A 67 -16.02 -10.10 15.07
N SER A 68 -16.22 -8.84 15.44
CA SER A 68 -17.57 -8.31 15.68
C SER A 68 -18.31 -8.06 14.36
N ARG A 69 -19.64 -7.90 14.41
CA ARG A 69 -20.43 -7.48 13.24
C ARG A 69 -19.92 -6.13 12.70
N LEU A 70 -19.66 -5.17 13.60
CA LEU A 70 -19.17 -3.85 13.24
C LEU A 70 -17.75 -3.90 12.64
N ASP A 71 -16.90 -4.85 13.06
CA ASP A 71 -15.57 -5.05 12.46
C ASP A 71 -15.72 -5.42 10.97
N LYS A 72 -16.68 -6.29 10.64
CA LYS A 72 -16.97 -6.70 9.26
C LYS A 72 -17.58 -5.55 8.44
N GLU A 73 -18.51 -4.81 9.01
CA GLU A 73 -19.13 -3.65 8.35
C GLU A 73 -18.07 -2.60 7.97
N VAL A 74 -17.23 -2.18 8.92
CA VAL A 74 -16.14 -1.23 8.66
C VAL A 74 -15.12 -1.80 7.66
N TRP A 75 -14.84 -3.10 7.71
CA TRP A 75 -14.00 -3.75 6.73
C TRP A 75 -14.60 -3.67 5.32
N HIS A 76 -15.87 -4.06 5.14
CA HIS A 76 -16.52 -3.99 3.83
C HIS A 76 -16.53 -2.57 3.28
N GLU A 77 -16.92 -1.58 4.09
CA GLU A 77 -16.91 -0.16 3.70
C GLU A 77 -15.52 0.30 3.21
N PHE A 78 -14.46 -0.07 3.95
CA PHE A 78 -13.10 0.35 3.62
C PHE A 78 -12.60 -0.21 2.29
N PHE A 79 -12.91 -1.48 2.01
CA PHE A 79 -12.41 -2.20 0.85
C PHE A 79 -13.32 -2.08 -0.38
N GLU A 80 -14.56 -1.60 -0.22
CA GLU A 80 -15.45 -1.21 -1.32
C GLU A 80 -15.14 0.19 -1.87
N ASP A 81 -14.83 1.16 -1.01
CA ASP A 81 -14.44 2.52 -1.41
C ASP A 81 -13.11 2.94 -0.75
N TRP A 82 -12.02 2.43 -1.33
CA TRP A 82 -10.67 2.74 -0.89
C TRP A 82 -10.36 4.24 -0.85
N GLU A 83 -10.84 5.00 -1.85
CA GLU A 83 -10.45 6.40 -2.00
C GLU A 83 -11.09 7.28 -0.92
N ALA A 84 -12.38 7.08 -0.66
CA ALA A 84 -13.09 7.82 0.38
C ALA A 84 -12.61 7.40 1.77
N MET A 85 -12.46 6.09 2.01
CA MET A 85 -12.16 5.57 3.35
C MET A 85 -10.71 5.79 3.77
N ALA A 86 -9.75 5.76 2.84
CA ALA A 86 -8.38 6.18 3.13
C ALA A 86 -8.32 7.66 3.53
N TYR A 87 -8.99 8.54 2.77
CA TYR A 87 -9.03 9.97 3.08
C TYR A 87 -9.73 10.26 4.41
N GLU A 88 -10.90 9.66 4.65
CA GLU A 88 -11.63 9.80 5.91
C GLU A 88 -10.77 9.35 7.10
N SER A 89 -10.13 8.20 6.97
CA SER A 89 -9.35 7.63 8.07
C SER A 89 -8.08 8.42 8.39
N GLU A 90 -7.37 8.94 7.38
CA GLU A 90 -6.24 9.86 7.58
C GLU A 90 -6.69 11.18 8.21
N LYS A 91 -7.82 11.73 7.76
CA LYS A 91 -8.40 12.96 8.37
C LYS A 91 -8.70 12.75 9.85
N LYS A 92 -9.32 11.61 10.22
CA LYS A 92 -9.58 11.29 11.64
C LYS A 92 -8.28 11.08 12.43
N MET A 93 -7.27 10.42 11.85
CA MET A 93 -5.96 10.25 12.48
C MET A 93 -5.29 11.60 12.77
N ALA A 94 -5.39 12.58 11.87
CA ALA A 94 -4.85 13.92 12.11
C ALA A 94 -5.67 14.70 13.15
N ALA A 95 -7.00 14.58 13.14
CA ALA A 95 -7.87 15.20 14.14
C ALA A 95 -7.52 14.73 15.55
N ILE A 96 -7.38 13.41 15.76
CA ILE A 96 -7.07 12.87 17.08
C ILE A 96 -5.63 13.20 17.54
N ARG A 97 -4.71 13.42 16.60
CA ARG A 97 -3.35 13.89 16.89
C ARG A 97 -3.24 15.41 17.11
N GLY A 98 -4.30 16.17 16.80
CA GLY A 98 -4.25 17.63 16.77
C GLY A 98 -3.36 18.18 15.64
N SER A 99 -3.11 17.40 14.58
CA SER A 99 -2.21 17.74 13.47
C SER A 99 -2.95 18.02 12.16
N GLU A 100 -4.21 18.47 12.23
CA GLU A 100 -5.05 18.71 11.05
C GLU A 100 -4.41 19.77 10.12
N ALA A 101 -3.83 20.81 10.71
CA ALA A 101 -3.14 21.87 9.96
C ALA A 101 -2.02 21.33 9.04
N ASP A 102 -1.36 20.22 9.40
CA ASP A 102 -0.30 19.61 8.60
C ASP A 102 -0.82 18.91 7.34
N ILE A 103 -2.06 18.42 7.37
CA ILE A 103 -2.74 17.88 6.17
C ILE A 103 -3.05 19.00 5.17
N PHE A 104 -3.40 20.19 5.66
CA PHE A 104 -3.89 21.31 4.84
C PHE A 104 -2.83 22.36 4.48
N ASN A 105 -1.60 22.23 5.00
CA ASN A 105 -0.50 23.15 4.72
C ASN A 105 0.19 22.79 3.40
N GLN A 106 -0.05 23.59 2.34
CA GLN A 106 0.97 24.02 1.37
C GLN A 106 0.44 24.96 0.26
N ASN A 107 1.39 25.75 -0.29
CA ASN A 107 1.26 26.67 -1.43
C ASN A 107 0.62 26.02 -2.66
N ILE A 108 -0.43 26.65 -3.17
CA ILE A 108 -1.31 26.12 -4.21
C ILE A 108 -0.86 26.67 -5.57
N LEU A 109 -0.64 25.77 -6.54
CA LEU A 109 -0.59 26.12 -7.97
C LEU A 109 -2.04 26.35 -8.46
N GLU A 110 -2.27 27.46 -9.16
CA GLU A 110 -3.58 27.88 -9.65
C GLU A 110 -4.27 26.79 -10.53
N GLY A 111 -5.57 26.58 -10.32
CA GLY A 111 -6.42 25.81 -11.24
C GLY A 111 -7.16 24.57 -10.69
N LYS A 112 -6.88 24.10 -9.47
CA LYS A 112 -7.67 23.04 -8.79
C LYS A 112 -8.15 23.52 -7.41
N THR A 113 -9.30 23.02 -6.95
CA THR A 113 -9.78 23.31 -5.59
C THR A 113 -8.78 22.78 -4.56
N LYS A 114 -8.52 23.57 -3.50
CA LYS A 114 -7.58 23.22 -2.41
C LYS A 114 -7.83 21.82 -1.85
N GLU A 115 -9.10 21.45 -1.69
CA GLU A 115 -9.53 20.16 -1.15
C GLU A 115 -9.15 18.98 -2.05
N ALA A 116 -9.26 19.12 -3.38
CA ALA A 116 -8.92 18.04 -4.31
C ALA A 116 -7.41 17.74 -4.30
N ILE A 117 -6.57 18.78 -4.18
CA ILE A 117 -5.11 18.62 -4.09
C ILE A 117 -4.72 17.91 -2.78
N VAL A 118 -5.32 18.34 -1.66
CA VAL A 118 -5.08 17.73 -0.34
C VAL A 118 -5.49 16.26 -0.36
N LYS A 119 -6.70 15.95 -0.85
CA LYS A 119 -7.20 14.58 -0.96
C LYS A 119 -6.26 13.70 -1.78
N LEU A 120 -5.82 14.17 -2.96
CA LEU A 120 -4.88 13.46 -3.82
C LEU A 120 -3.59 13.08 -3.07
N ARG A 121 -2.98 14.06 -2.37
CA ARG A 121 -1.73 13.86 -1.65
C ARG A 121 -1.87 12.88 -0.49
N VAL A 122 -2.91 13.04 0.32
CA VAL A 122 -3.21 12.14 1.45
C VAL A 122 -3.37 10.71 0.94
N ASN A 123 -4.11 10.54 -0.15
CA ASN A 123 -4.37 9.24 -0.74
C ASN A 123 -3.10 8.60 -1.32
N GLN A 124 -2.24 9.36 -2.01
CA GLN A 124 -0.94 8.87 -2.48
C GLN A 124 -0.01 8.48 -1.31
N HIS A 125 0.02 9.26 -0.23
CA HIS A 125 0.80 8.94 0.95
C HIS A 125 0.31 7.66 1.64
N PHE A 126 -1.01 7.52 1.77
CA PHE A 126 -1.63 6.31 2.31
C PHE A 126 -1.29 5.08 1.48
N PHE A 127 -1.49 5.15 0.16
CA PHE A 127 -1.14 4.08 -0.78
C PHE A 127 0.32 3.67 -0.63
N ARG A 128 1.23 4.64 -0.62
CA ARG A 128 2.65 4.39 -0.43
C ARG A 128 2.93 3.59 0.85
N LYS A 129 2.39 4.03 1.99
CA LYS A 129 2.61 3.33 3.27
C LYS A 129 2.04 1.91 3.25
N MET A 130 0.88 1.72 2.64
CA MET A 130 0.25 0.42 2.50
C MET A 130 1.09 -0.55 1.65
N ILE A 131 1.58 -0.11 0.49
CA ILE A 131 2.44 -0.93 -0.38
C ILE A 131 3.75 -1.29 0.33
N LEU A 132 4.42 -0.33 0.97
CA LEU A 132 5.65 -0.62 1.72
C LEU A 132 5.37 -1.63 2.85
N ALA A 133 4.26 -1.48 3.58
CA ALA A 133 3.89 -2.42 4.64
C ALA A 133 3.62 -3.84 4.12
N ALA A 134 2.95 -3.97 2.96
CA ALA A 134 2.67 -5.25 2.31
C ALA A 134 3.95 -5.98 1.89
N TYR A 135 4.96 -5.25 1.41
CA TYR A 135 6.25 -5.80 0.98
C TYR A 135 7.34 -5.80 2.08
N ASN A 136 6.98 -5.56 3.35
CA ASN A 136 7.92 -5.42 4.47
C ASN A 136 9.06 -4.43 4.19
N SER A 137 8.76 -3.32 3.53
CA SER A 137 9.70 -2.27 3.14
C SER A 137 10.88 -2.80 2.31
N LYS A 138 10.61 -3.68 1.36
CA LYS A 138 11.62 -4.22 0.43
C LYS A 138 11.16 -4.13 -1.02
N CYS A 139 12.10 -3.89 -1.94
CA CYS A 139 11.84 -4.01 -3.36
C CYS A 139 11.46 -5.47 -3.69
N CYS A 140 10.37 -5.68 -4.42
CA CYS A 140 9.87 -7.01 -4.73
C CYS A 140 10.78 -7.79 -5.70
N ILE A 141 11.61 -7.10 -6.50
CA ILE A 141 12.54 -7.72 -7.45
C ILE A 141 13.90 -8.01 -6.80
N THR A 142 14.49 -7.04 -6.09
CA THR A 142 15.88 -7.15 -5.59
C THR A 142 15.99 -7.43 -4.09
N GLY A 143 14.89 -7.27 -3.34
CA GLY A 143 14.91 -7.35 -1.88
C GLY A 143 15.55 -6.13 -1.19
N LEU A 144 15.92 -5.07 -1.92
CA LEU A 144 16.52 -3.84 -1.37
C LEU A 144 15.65 -3.30 -0.22
N PRO A 145 16.18 -3.18 1.02
CA PRO A 145 15.39 -2.79 2.19
C PRO A 145 15.45 -1.29 2.52
N LEU A 146 16.08 -0.47 1.67
CA LEU A 146 16.28 0.95 1.96
C LEU A 146 15.07 1.77 1.53
N GLU A 147 14.14 2.05 2.45
CA GLU A 147 12.87 2.75 2.19
C GLU A 147 12.99 4.05 1.37
N LYS A 148 14.07 4.80 1.57
CA LYS A 148 14.35 6.05 0.83
C LYS A 148 14.54 5.84 -0.68
N LEU A 149 14.87 4.62 -1.10
CA LEU A 149 15.04 4.23 -2.50
C LEU A 149 13.84 3.44 -3.04
N LEU A 150 12.81 3.21 -2.22
CA LEU A 150 11.63 2.45 -2.60
C LEU A 150 10.51 3.37 -3.09
N VAL A 151 9.82 2.91 -4.13
CA VAL A 151 8.64 3.53 -4.73
C VAL A 151 7.47 2.55 -4.63
N ALA A 152 6.28 3.09 -4.38
CA ALA A 152 5.04 2.34 -4.50
C ALA A 152 4.50 2.58 -5.91
N SER A 153 4.91 1.72 -6.84
CA SER A 153 4.57 1.81 -8.26
C SER A 153 3.15 1.30 -8.49
N HIS A 154 2.39 1.96 -9.36
CA HIS A 154 1.08 1.49 -9.80
C HIS A 154 1.25 0.55 -11.00
N ILE A 155 0.54 -0.58 -11.00
CA ILE A 155 0.55 -1.51 -12.14
C ILE A 155 -0.23 -0.91 -13.32
N ILE A 156 -1.48 -0.52 -13.09
CA ILE A 156 -2.26 0.31 -13.99
C ILE A 156 -2.04 1.77 -13.58
N PRO A 157 -1.54 2.64 -14.49
CA PRO A 157 -1.24 4.02 -14.18
C PRO A 157 -2.40 4.77 -13.52
N TRP A 158 -2.09 5.58 -12.51
CA TRP A 158 -3.05 6.34 -11.69
C TRP A 158 -4.15 7.07 -12.49
N ALA A 159 -3.78 7.61 -13.66
CA ALA A 159 -4.71 8.35 -14.51
C ALA A 159 -5.76 7.46 -15.20
N GLN A 160 -5.43 6.19 -15.47
CA GLN A 160 -6.21 5.29 -16.32
C GLN A 160 -7.26 4.49 -15.54
N ASP A 161 -7.05 4.24 -14.24
CA ASP A 161 -8.01 3.51 -13.41
C ASP A 161 -8.31 4.23 -12.09
N PRO A 162 -9.23 5.21 -12.11
CA PRO A 162 -9.63 5.94 -10.91
C PRO A 162 -10.14 5.05 -9.77
N LYS A 163 -10.80 3.92 -10.09
CA LYS A 163 -11.42 3.05 -9.08
C LYS A 163 -10.38 2.25 -8.30
N ASN A 164 -9.23 1.94 -8.91
CA ASN A 164 -8.17 1.14 -8.29
C ASN A 164 -6.93 1.96 -7.89
N ARG A 165 -7.02 3.29 -7.85
CA ARG A 165 -5.92 4.18 -7.41
C ARG A 165 -5.36 3.82 -6.04
N LEU A 166 -6.25 3.43 -5.14
CA LEU A 166 -5.90 3.05 -3.77
C LEU A 166 -6.04 1.55 -3.52
N ASN A 167 -6.31 0.75 -4.55
CA ASN A 167 -6.32 -0.69 -4.42
C ASN A 167 -4.86 -1.20 -4.30
N PRO A 168 -4.43 -1.78 -3.17
CA PRO A 168 -3.05 -2.24 -3.00
C PRO A 168 -2.67 -3.37 -3.97
N GLN A 169 -3.63 -4.12 -4.50
CA GLN A 169 -3.35 -5.14 -5.51
C GLN A 169 -2.98 -4.55 -6.88
N ASN A 170 -3.20 -3.24 -7.07
CA ASN A 170 -2.70 -2.45 -8.20
C ASN A 170 -1.33 -1.82 -7.90
N GLY A 171 -0.59 -2.34 -6.92
CA GLY A 171 0.69 -1.77 -6.50
C GLY A 171 1.82 -2.77 -6.37
N LEU A 172 3.04 -2.30 -6.68
CA LEU A 172 4.29 -3.01 -6.47
C LEU A 172 5.24 -2.13 -5.64
N CYS A 173 6.00 -2.75 -4.72
CA CYS A 173 7.10 -2.07 -4.06
C CYS A 173 8.37 -2.25 -4.89
N LEU A 174 8.81 -1.22 -5.59
CA LEU A 174 9.99 -1.25 -6.47
C LEU A 174 11.09 -0.34 -5.93
N ASN A 175 12.34 -0.56 -6.35
CA ASN A 175 13.35 0.48 -6.19
C ASN A 175 13.16 1.53 -7.31
N ALA A 176 13.71 2.73 -7.14
CA ALA A 176 13.51 3.84 -8.07
C ALA A 176 13.89 3.53 -9.54
N LEU A 177 14.92 2.71 -9.76
CA LEU A 177 15.34 2.34 -11.11
C LEU A 177 14.33 1.39 -11.77
N HIS A 178 13.87 0.38 -11.02
CA HIS A 178 12.91 -0.60 -11.51
C HIS A 178 11.52 0.00 -11.68
N ASP A 179 11.11 0.89 -10.78
CA ASP A 179 9.91 1.71 -10.92
C ASP A 179 9.93 2.47 -12.25
N LYS A 180 11.01 3.19 -12.53
CA LYS A 180 11.12 3.93 -13.78
C LYS A 180 11.15 3.03 -15.01
N ALA A 181 11.82 1.88 -14.94
CA ALA A 181 11.84 0.90 -16.02
C ALA A 181 10.46 0.29 -16.27
N PHE A 182 9.72 -0.01 -15.20
CA PHE A 182 8.36 -0.56 -15.27
C PHE A 182 7.39 0.46 -15.87
N ASP A 183 7.32 1.66 -15.30
CA ASP A 183 6.45 2.74 -15.77
C ASP A 183 6.71 3.16 -17.23
N SER A 184 7.95 2.98 -17.72
CA SER A 184 8.34 3.31 -19.10
C SER A 184 8.19 2.13 -20.06
N GLY A 185 7.66 0.99 -19.60
CA GLY A 185 7.45 -0.20 -20.44
C GLY A 185 8.71 -1.01 -20.74
N LEU A 186 9.85 -0.68 -20.11
CA LEU A 186 11.12 -1.38 -20.32
C LEU A 186 11.23 -2.67 -19.49
N LEU A 187 10.41 -2.80 -18.45
CA LEU A 187 10.31 -3.93 -17.54
C LEU A 187 8.82 -4.26 -17.33
N THR A 188 8.46 -5.54 -17.29
CA THR A 188 7.13 -6.00 -16.87
C THR A 188 7.24 -7.26 -16.02
N ILE A 189 6.10 -7.77 -15.55
CA ILE A 189 5.98 -9.01 -14.78
C ILE A 189 5.04 -9.97 -15.51
N ASP A 190 5.47 -11.21 -15.74
CA ASP A 190 4.71 -12.25 -16.44
C ASP A 190 3.65 -12.95 -15.56
N GLU A 191 2.92 -13.90 -16.16
CA GLU A 191 1.88 -14.71 -15.49
C GLU A 191 2.46 -15.58 -14.35
N SER A 192 3.76 -15.88 -14.40
CA SER A 192 4.50 -16.63 -13.37
C SER A 192 5.15 -15.73 -12.32
N TYR A 193 4.85 -14.42 -12.35
CA TYR A 193 5.44 -13.38 -11.52
C TYR A 193 6.97 -13.25 -11.66
N ARG A 194 7.48 -13.44 -12.88
CA ARG A 194 8.88 -13.22 -13.23
C ARG A 194 9.04 -11.92 -13.98
N VAL A 195 10.18 -11.28 -13.77
CA VAL A 195 10.58 -10.09 -14.50
C VAL A 195 10.83 -10.43 -15.96
N VAL A 196 10.32 -9.59 -16.86
CA VAL A 196 10.57 -9.63 -18.30
C VAL A 196 11.04 -8.25 -18.74
N LEU A 197 12.17 -8.19 -19.43
CA LEU A 197 12.75 -6.96 -19.95
C LEU A 197 12.43 -6.79 -21.44
N SER A 198 12.25 -5.53 -21.84
CA SER A 198 12.09 -5.16 -23.24
C SER A 198 13.32 -5.52 -24.07
N LYS A 199 13.14 -5.73 -25.38
CA LYS A 199 14.25 -5.95 -26.30
C LYS A 199 15.25 -4.79 -26.31
N GLU A 200 14.79 -3.57 -26.05
CA GLU A 200 15.65 -2.39 -25.97
C GLU A 200 16.71 -2.53 -24.87
N ILE A 201 16.32 -2.94 -23.66
CA ILE A 201 17.27 -3.19 -22.56
C ILE A 201 18.20 -4.36 -22.87
N LEU A 202 17.67 -5.43 -23.49
CA LEU A 202 18.45 -6.63 -23.78
C LEU A 202 19.48 -6.43 -24.90
N ALA A 203 19.20 -5.56 -25.87
CA ALA A 203 20.10 -5.25 -26.98
C ALA A 203 21.30 -4.38 -26.59
N LEU A 204 21.22 -3.65 -25.46
CA LEU A 204 22.28 -2.77 -24.99
C LEU A 204 23.33 -3.55 -24.19
N ASP A 205 24.49 -3.81 -24.81
CA ASP A 205 25.65 -4.37 -24.12
C ASP A 205 26.41 -3.29 -23.34
N ASN A 206 25.85 -2.91 -22.20
CA ASN A 206 26.39 -1.87 -21.34
C ASN A 206 26.51 -2.35 -19.90
N LYS A 207 27.72 -2.28 -19.33
CA LYS A 207 28.01 -2.64 -17.93
C LYS A 207 27.12 -1.88 -16.93
N THR A 208 26.69 -0.67 -17.27
CA THR A 208 25.82 0.17 -16.43
C THR A 208 24.39 -0.38 -16.34
N LEU A 209 23.92 -1.15 -17.34
CA LEU A 209 22.59 -1.76 -17.33
C LEU A 209 22.55 -3.11 -16.62
N LYS A 210 23.69 -3.60 -16.12
CA LYS A 210 23.80 -4.89 -15.43
C LYS A 210 22.79 -5.01 -14.28
N LEU A 211 22.56 -3.95 -13.52
CA LEU A 211 21.62 -3.92 -12.40
C LEU A 211 20.17 -4.25 -12.81
N ILE A 212 19.77 -3.93 -14.05
CA ILE A 212 18.46 -4.27 -14.58
C ILE A 212 18.53 -5.61 -15.30
N ARG A 213 19.54 -5.83 -16.16
CA ARG A 213 19.65 -7.05 -16.99
C ARG A 213 19.78 -8.33 -16.15
N ASP A 214 20.46 -8.27 -15.01
CA ASP A 214 20.59 -9.42 -14.09
C ASP A 214 19.25 -9.81 -13.43
N THR A 215 18.18 -9.02 -13.65
CA THR A 215 16.84 -9.30 -13.12
C THR A 215 15.94 -10.06 -14.08
N GLU A 216 16.35 -10.26 -15.34
CA GLU A 216 15.57 -11.05 -16.31
C GLU A 216 15.23 -12.44 -15.76
N GLY A 217 13.95 -12.81 -15.79
CA GLY A 217 13.46 -14.09 -15.29
C GLY A 217 13.45 -14.25 -13.76
N VAL A 218 13.93 -13.25 -12.99
CA VAL A 218 13.87 -13.25 -11.53
C VAL A 218 12.40 -13.30 -11.10
N LYS A 219 12.07 -14.28 -10.28
CA LYS A 219 10.75 -14.38 -9.66
C LYS A 219 10.66 -13.33 -8.56
N MET A 220 9.68 -12.43 -8.66
CA MET A 220 9.48 -11.41 -7.63
C MET A 220 9.14 -12.08 -6.28
N SER A 221 9.61 -11.46 -5.20
CA SER A 221 9.14 -11.77 -3.87
C SER A 221 7.68 -11.29 -3.69
N PHE A 222 6.88 -12.13 -3.05
CA PHE A 222 5.46 -11.85 -2.86
C PHE A 222 5.24 -10.97 -1.63
N PRO A 223 4.25 -10.07 -1.67
CA PRO A 223 3.88 -9.35 -0.48
C PRO A 223 3.23 -10.29 0.54
N ASN A 224 3.24 -9.89 1.81
CA ASN A 224 2.60 -10.64 2.89
C ASN A 224 1.06 -10.53 2.86
N ARG A 225 0.53 -9.53 2.14
CA ARG A 225 -0.88 -9.20 1.94
C ARG A 225 -1.05 -8.55 0.57
N PHE A 226 -2.26 -8.53 0.05
CA PHE A 226 -2.61 -7.83 -1.20
C PHE A 226 -1.75 -8.26 -2.40
N MET A 227 -1.82 -9.55 -2.74
CA MET A 227 -1.14 -10.07 -3.93
C MET A 227 -1.54 -9.26 -5.19
N PRO A 228 -0.58 -8.82 -6.01
CA PRO A 228 -0.87 -8.13 -7.27
C PRO A 228 -1.79 -8.96 -8.14
N ARG A 229 -2.86 -8.34 -8.66
CA ARG A 229 -3.79 -9.09 -9.50
C ARG A 229 -3.20 -9.31 -10.90
N GLN A 230 -3.43 -10.51 -11.45
CA GLN A 230 -2.95 -10.87 -12.77
C GLN A 230 -3.61 -10.07 -13.90
N ASP A 231 -4.87 -9.63 -13.76
CA ASP A 231 -5.52 -8.79 -14.77
C ASP A 231 -4.88 -7.39 -14.84
N PHE A 232 -4.39 -6.84 -13.72
CA PHE A 232 -3.65 -5.58 -13.73
C PHE A 232 -2.28 -5.76 -14.40
N LEU A 233 -1.56 -6.84 -14.07
CA LEU A 233 -0.28 -7.14 -14.70
C LEU A 233 -0.44 -7.41 -16.20
N GLN A 234 -1.52 -8.08 -16.61
CA GLN A 234 -1.88 -8.28 -18.01
C GLN A 234 -2.11 -6.94 -18.71
N TYR A 235 -2.88 -6.01 -18.12
CA TYR A 235 -3.05 -4.67 -18.68
C TYR A 235 -1.69 -4.00 -18.92
N HIS A 236 -0.76 -4.08 -17.97
CA HIS A 236 0.59 -3.52 -18.12
C HIS A 236 1.35 -4.17 -19.28
N ARG A 237 1.30 -5.50 -19.40
CA ARG A 237 1.92 -6.24 -20.52
C ARG A 237 1.36 -5.86 -21.89
N GLU A 238 0.07 -5.58 -21.98
CA GLU A 238 -0.62 -5.31 -23.24
C GLU A 238 -0.57 -3.84 -23.67
N ASN A 239 -0.53 -2.90 -22.71
CA ASN A 239 -0.74 -1.47 -22.98
C ASN A 239 0.47 -0.59 -22.69
N ILE A 240 1.46 -1.09 -21.92
CA ILE A 240 2.59 -0.28 -21.44
C ILE A 240 3.92 -0.92 -21.84
N PHE A 241 4.06 -2.24 -21.66
CA PHE A 241 5.28 -2.95 -21.96
C PHE A 241 5.65 -2.88 -23.45
N ILE A 242 6.92 -2.57 -23.72
CA ILE A 242 7.48 -2.44 -25.05
C ILE A 242 8.14 -3.77 -25.43
N CYS A 243 7.47 -4.53 -26.30
CA CYS A 243 7.93 -5.83 -26.80
C CYS A 243 9.06 -5.75 -27.82
#